data_AF-A0A401HP27-F1
#
_entry.id   AF-A0A401HP27-F1
#
_cell.length_a   1.000
_cell.length_b   1.000
_cell.length_c   1.000
_cell.angle_alpha   90.00
_cell.angle_beta   90.00
_cell.angle_gamma   90.00
#
_symmetry.space_group_name_H-M   'P 1'
#
loop_
_entity.id
_entity.type
_entity.pdbx_description
1 polymer ?
#
loop_
_entity_poly.entity_id
_entity_poly.type
_entity_poly.pdbx_seq_one_letter_code
_entity_poly.pdbx_strand_id
1 'polypeptide(L)'
;MKKSLIKKVLELRDAGLTAVDIAEELNVSVDTALYLVLNGEKLLRESEEIKEKVEKKTDIFVNWDDIKISPKRLRCITSIMCDMLSDIEFDVVLGISTGGIPLGILISEELNKDFSIYIPKKHLHGRDKSTGFIGHNYQSMESKSIVIVDDVITSGNTIKESINYVKSIGNPKCAIVVIDKSGIEEIRGVPVRALFRVGTVELSK
;
A
#
# COMPACT_ATOMS: atom_id res chain seq x y z
N MET A 1 -0.36 -7.29 -22.18
CA MET A 1 0.25 -6.63 -20.99
C MET A 1 0.95 -5.36 -21.46
N LYS A 2 0.80 -4.20 -20.80
CA LYS A 2 1.38 -2.94 -21.30
C LYS A 2 2.92 -3.04 -21.35
N LYS A 3 3.53 -2.92 -22.54
CA LYS A 3 5.00 -2.95 -22.73
C LYS A 3 5.74 -1.94 -21.84
N SER A 4 5.09 -0.83 -21.47
CA SER A 4 5.63 0.17 -20.54
C SER A 4 5.85 -0.38 -19.13
N LEU A 5 4.97 -1.24 -18.61
CA LEU A 5 5.12 -1.88 -17.30
C LEU A 5 6.34 -2.82 -17.29
N ILE A 6 6.48 -3.62 -18.35
CA ILE A 6 7.60 -4.55 -18.50
C ILE A 6 8.93 -3.80 -18.55
N LYS A 7 9.01 -2.72 -19.33
CA LYS A 7 10.20 -1.86 -19.39
C LYS A 7 10.57 -1.30 -18.02
N LYS A 8 9.59 -0.75 -17.30
CA LYS A 8 9.81 -0.17 -15.96
C LYS A 8 10.28 -1.23 -14.95
N VAL A 9 9.76 -2.45 -15.01
CA VAL A 9 10.27 -3.58 -14.19
C VAL A 9 11.73 -3.88 -14.49
N LEU A 10 12.11 -3.94 -15.76
CA LEU A 10 13.50 -4.22 -16.16
C LEU A 10 14.44 -3.09 -15.73
N GLU A 11 14.04 -1.83 -15.89
CA GLU A 11 14.81 -0.67 -15.41
C GLU A 11 15.06 -0.72 -13.90
N LEU A 12 14.04 -1.05 -13.11
CA LEU A 12 14.17 -1.17 -11.65
C LEU A 12 15.04 -2.37 -11.24
N ARG A 13 14.90 -3.50 -11.93
CA ARG A 13 15.75 -4.69 -11.74
C ARG A 13 17.22 -4.35 -12.01
N ASP A 14 17.49 -3.66 -13.11
CA ASP A 14 18.85 -3.29 -13.52
C ASP A 14 19.45 -2.22 -12.58
N ALA A 15 18.61 -1.43 -11.90
CA ALA A 15 18.99 -0.56 -10.79
C ALA A 15 19.23 -1.30 -9.45
N GLY A 16 19.06 -2.63 -9.41
CA GLY A 16 19.37 -3.48 -8.26
C GLY A 16 18.23 -3.68 -7.26
N LEU A 17 17.00 -3.27 -7.59
CA LEU A 17 15.84 -3.45 -6.72
C LEU A 17 15.40 -4.92 -6.67
N THR A 18 14.92 -5.37 -5.51
CA THR A 18 14.37 -6.72 -5.36
C THR A 18 12.96 -6.80 -5.95
N ALA A 19 12.46 -8.01 -6.20
CA ALA A 19 11.08 -8.20 -6.64
C ALA A 19 10.05 -7.63 -5.65
N VAL A 20 10.38 -7.56 -4.36
CA VAL A 20 9.51 -6.96 -3.33
C VAL A 20 9.47 -5.44 -3.49
N ASP A 21 10.62 -4.80 -3.68
CA ASP A 21 10.70 -3.35 -3.88
C ASP A 21 9.99 -2.93 -5.17
N ILE A 22 10.17 -3.72 -6.23
CA ILE A 22 9.51 -3.51 -7.53
C ILE A 22 7.99 -3.67 -7.41
N ALA A 23 7.52 -4.67 -6.67
CA ALA A 23 6.09 -4.90 -6.47
C ALA A 23 5.43 -3.71 -5.77
N GLU A 24 6.10 -3.15 -4.78
CA GLU A 24 5.68 -1.97 -4.04
C GLU A 24 5.67 -0.72 -4.92
N GLU A 25 6.77 -0.42 -5.61
CA GLU A 25 6.89 0.75 -6.49
C GLU A 25 5.83 0.76 -7.62
N LEU A 26 5.46 -0.43 -8.10
CA LEU A 26 4.52 -0.59 -9.20
C LEU A 26 3.10 -1.00 -8.77
N ASN A 27 2.80 -1.08 -7.48
CA ASN A 27 1.48 -1.50 -6.97
C ASN A 27 0.96 -2.82 -7.60
N VAL A 28 1.86 -3.78 -7.79
CA VAL A 28 1.56 -5.15 -8.27
C VAL A 28 1.82 -6.17 -7.17
N SER A 29 1.34 -7.40 -7.34
CA SER A 29 1.71 -8.48 -6.43
C SER A 29 3.19 -8.86 -6.57
N VAL A 30 3.80 -9.40 -5.50
CA VAL A 30 5.19 -9.87 -5.52
C VAL A 30 5.40 -10.96 -6.58
N ASP A 31 4.42 -11.85 -6.75
CA ASP A 31 4.46 -12.89 -7.78
C ASP A 31 4.45 -12.28 -9.19
N THR A 32 3.65 -11.24 -9.40
CA THR A 32 3.63 -10.48 -10.67
C THR A 32 4.98 -9.84 -10.93
N ALA A 33 5.57 -9.14 -9.94
CA ALA A 33 6.88 -8.53 -10.08
C ALA A 33 7.96 -9.57 -10.37
N LEU A 34 7.98 -10.69 -9.64
CA LEU A 34 8.91 -11.80 -9.86
C LEU A 34 8.77 -12.40 -11.26
N TYR A 35 7.54 -12.65 -11.70
CA TYR A 35 7.26 -13.16 -13.04
C TYR A 35 7.80 -12.21 -14.12
N LEU A 36 7.58 -10.90 -13.97
CA LEU A 36 8.05 -9.88 -14.90
C LEU A 36 9.58 -9.71 -14.89
N VAL A 37 10.22 -9.82 -13.72
CA VAL A 37 11.68 -9.79 -13.59
C VAL A 37 12.33 -10.96 -14.33
N LEU A 38 11.75 -12.17 -14.20
CA LEU A 38 12.28 -13.39 -14.81
C LEU A 38 12.01 -13.49 -16.31
N ASN A 39 10.86 -12.99 -16.77
CA ASN A 39 10.39 -13.20 -18.15
C ASN A 39 10.37 -11.92 -19.00
N GLY A 40 10.66 -10.74 -18.43
CA GLY A 40 10.41 -9.46 -19.07
C GLY A 40 11.10 -9.26 -20.42
N GLU A 41 12.35 -9.70 -20.57
CA GLU A 41 13.09 -9.60 -21.84
C GLU A 41 12.49 -10.49 -22.94
N LYS A 42 12.08 -11.72 -22.57
CA LYS A 42 11.38 -12.65 -23.47
C LYS A 42 10.03 -12.05 -23.90
N LEU A 43 9.26 -11.53 -22.95
CA LEU A 43 7.95 -10.92 -23.17
C LEU A 43 8.01 -9.62 -24.01
N LEU A 44 9.16 -8.94 -24.07
CA LEU A 44 9.36 -7.80 -24.97
C LEU A 44 9.73 -8.20 -26.41
N ARG A 45 10.36 -9.38 -26.58
CA ARG A 45 10.82 -9.92 -27.88
C ARG A 45 9.73 -10.72 -28.58
N GLU A 46 8.85 -11.40 -27.84
CA GLU A 46 7.77 -12.19 -28.40
C GLU A 46 6.60 -11.30 -28.86
N SER A 47 6.17 -11.48 -30.12
CA SER A 47 4.85 -11.03 -30.60
C SER A 47 3.75 -11.81 -29.85
N GLU A 48 2.55 -11.24 -29.74
CA GLU A 48 1.44 -11.67 -28.86
C GLU A 48 0.87 -13.11 -29.08
N GLU A 49 1.58 -14.03 -29.73
CA GLU A 49 1.02 -15.26 -30.30
C GLU A 49 1.26 -16.57 -29.53
N ILE A 50 2.05 -16.63 -28.45
CA ILE A 50 2.14 -17.88 -27.67
C ILE A 50 1.14 -17.85 -26.50
N LYS A 51 -0.12 -18.20 -26.81
CA LYS A 51 -1.13 -18.59 -25.81
C LYS A 51 -0.87 -20.03 -25.36
N GLU A 52 0.20 -20.27 -24.59
CA GLU A 52 0.19 -21.44 -23.72
C GLU A 52 -0.89 -21.25 -22.65
N LYS A 53 -1.62 -22.33 -22.33
CA LYS A 53 -2.58 -22.42 -21.22
C LYS A 53 -1.83 -22.34 -19.88
N VAL A 54 -1.18 -21.22 -19.62
CA VAL A 54 -0.78 -20.85 -18.26
C VAL A 54 -2.06 -20.42 -17.57
N GLU A 55 -2.39 -21.09 -16.49
CA GLU A 55 -3.46 -20.70 -15.57
C GLU A 55 -3.32 -19.19 -15.32
N LYS A 56 -4.27 -18.41 -15.83
CA LYS A 56 -4.12 -16.96 -15.93
C LYS A 56 -4.31 -16.36 -14.55
N LYS A 57 -3.25 -16.33 -13.73
CA LYS A 57 -3.23 -15.57 -12.49
C LYS A 57 -3.36 -14.10 -12.84
N THR A 58 -4.57 -13.56 -12.72
CA THR A 58 -4.89 -12.19 -13.09
C THR A 58 -4.63 -11.29 -11.89
N ASP A 59 -3.76 -10.29 -12.06
CA ASP A 59 -3.49 -9.26 -11.06
C ASP A 59 -3.93 -7.89 -11.61
N ILE A 60 -4.26 -6.97 -10.70
CA ILE A 60 -4.70 -5.62 -11.03
C ILE A 60 -3.54 -4.66 -10.83
N PHE A 61 -2.99 -4.13 -11.91
CA PHE A 61 -2.01 -3.05 -11.85
C PHE A 61 -2.72 -1.71 -11.60
N VAL A 62 -2.32 -1.01 -10.55
CA VAL A 62 -2.86 0.29 -10.17
C VAL A 62 -1.81 1.37 -10.39
N ASN A 63 -2.06 2.27 -11.34
CA ASN A 63 -1.28 3.49 -11.49
C ASN A 63 -2.20 4.67 -11.16
N TRP A 64 -1.79 5.44 -10.16
CA TRP A 64 -2.48 6.66 -9.74
C TRP A 64 -1.50 7.82 -9.58
N ASP A 65 -0.39 7.79 -10.34
CA ASP A 65 0.69 8.77 -10.29
C ASP A 65 0.20 10.19 -10.53
N ASP A 66 -0.73 10.35 -11.48
CA ASP A 66 -1.33 11.65 -11.75
C ASP A 66 -1.96 12.24 -10.48
N ILE A 67 -2.60 11.45 -9.63
CA ILE A 67 -3.14 11.94 -8.37
C ILE A 67 -2.01 12.22 -7.37
N LYS A 68 -1.11 11.25 -7.17
CA LYS A 68 -0.09 11.28 -6.11
C LYS A 68 0.93 12.43 -6.25
N ILE A 69 1.22 12.89 -7.47
CA ILE A 69 2.20 13.96 -7.71
C ILE A 69 1.65 15.37 -7.47
N SER A 70 0.33 15.55 -7.36
CA SER A 70 -0.28 16.87 -7.23
C SER A 70 -0.80 17.11 -5.81
N PRO A 71 -0.22 18.05 -5.05
CA PRO A 71 -0.69 18.39 -3.70
C PRO A 71 -2.17 18.80 -3.68
N LYS A 72 -2.64 19.47 -4.73
CA LYS A 72 -4.06 19.85 -4.87
C LYS A 72 -4.96 18.63 -4.99
N ARG A 73 -4.58 17.64 -5.82
CA ARG A 73 -5.37 16.42 -6.00
C ARG A 73 -5.32 15.53 -4.76
N LEU A 74 -4.16 15.43 -4.12
CA LEU A 74 -4.04 14.75 -2.83
C LEU A 74 -4.98 15.36 -1.78
N ARG A 75 -5.03 16.69 -1.65
CA ARG A 75 -5.98 17.35 -0.73
C ARG A 75 -7.45 16.98 -1.01
N CYS A 76 -7.85 16.91 -2.28
CA CYS A 76 -9.21 16.48 -2.61
C CYS A 76 -9.47 15.03 -2.19
N ILE A 77 -8.51 14.13 -2.37
CA ILE A 77 -8.62 12.73 -1.95
C ILE A 77 -8.66 12.62 -0.43
N THR A 78 -7.80 13.35 0.29
CA THR A 78 -7.75 13.28 1.75
C THR A 78 -8.96 13.90 2.41
N SER A 79 -9.60 14.90 1.79
CA SER A 79 -10.87 15.43 2.31
C SER A 79 -12.00 14.41 2.27
N ILE A 80 -12.06 13.58 1.21
CA ILE A 80 -12.97 12.42 1.16
C ILE A 80 -12.60 11.41 2.26
N MET A 81 -11.31 11.13 2.45
CA MET A 81 -10.85 10.24 3.52
C MET A 81 -11.23 10.77 4.91
N CYS A 82 -11.17 12.09 5.14
CA CYS A 82 -11.55 12.72 6.40
C CYS A 82 -13.05 12.59 6.67
N ASP A 83 -13.89 12.80 5.66
CA ASP A 83 -15.34 12.54 5.74
C ASP A 83 -15.62 11.07 6.11
N MET A 84 -14.91 10.15 5.46
CA MET A 84 -14.94 8.72 5.77
C MET A 84 -14.33 8.35 7.14
N LEU A 85 -13.81 9.28 7.92
CA LEU A 85 -13.34 9.06 9.29
C LEU A 85 -14.20 9.79 10.33
N SER A 86 -15.25 10.49 9.91
CA SER A 86 -16.06 11.38 10.76
C SER A 86 -16.77 10.68 11.93
N ASP A 87 -17.03 9.38 11.82
CA ASP A 87 -17.64 8.54 12.85
C ASP A 87 -16.61 7.82 13.74
N ILE A 88 -15.32 8.06 13.54
CA ILE A 88 -14.23 7.43 14.29
C ILE A 88 -13.58 8.46 15.21
N GLU A 89 -13.58 8.18 16.51
CA GLU A 89 -12.84 8.97 17.49
C GLU A 89 -11.40 8.44 17.63
N PHE A 90 -10.42 9.31 17.37
CA PHE A 90 -8.99 8.98 17.44
C PHE A 90 -8.12 10.20 17.75
N ASP A 91 -6.89 9.93 18.17
CA ASP A 91 -5.91 10.92 18.62
C ASP A 91 -4.78 11.11 17.60
N VAL A 92 -4.32 10.01 16.98
CA VAL A 92 -3.14 10.00 16.10
C VAL A 92 -3.44 9.40 14.73
N VAL A 93 -2.95 10.05 13.68
CA VAL A 93 -2.83 9.50 12.34
C VAL A 93 -1.45 8.84 12.18
N LEU A 94 -1.43 7.55 11.88
CA LEU A 94 -0.23 6.78 11.63
C LEU A 94 -0.07 6.53 10.13
N GLY A 95 0.80 7.29 9.46
CA GLY A 95 1.13 7.08 8.06
C GLY A 95 2.10 5.91 7.88
N ILE A 96 1.74 4.93 7.05
CA ILE A 96 2.64 3.85 6.66
C ILE A 96 3.61 4.37 5.59
N SER A 97 4.91 4.16 5.83
CA SER A 97 5.94 4.48 4.85
C SER A 97 5.83 3.57 3.62
N THR A 98 5.90 4.09 2.39
CA THR A 98 6.11 5.50 1.99
C THR A 98 4.82 6.21 1.56
N GLY A 99 3.90 5.49 0.91
CA GLY A 99 2.71 6.03 0.26
C GLY A 99 1.67 6.63 1.22
N GLY A 100 1.56 6.08 2.43
CA GLY A 100 0.67 6.58 3.48
C GLY A 100 1.12 7.90 4.12
N ILE A 101 2.39 8.30 3.99
CA ILE A 101 2.92 9.50 4.67
C ILE A 101 2.27 10.80 4.15
N PRO A 102 2.27 11.10 2.82
CA PRO A 102 1.66 12.34 2.33
C PRO A 102 0.16 12.42 2.63
N LEU A 103 -0.55 11.29 2.57
CA LEU A 103 -1.97 11.20 2.90
C LEU A 103 -2.20 11.46 4.39
N GLY A 104 -1.44 10.80 5.25
CA GLY A 104 -1.57 10.92 6.70
C GLY A 104 -1.26 12.32 7.22
N ILE A 105 -0.28 13.02 6.64
CA ILE A 105 0.03 14.42 6.99
C ILE A 105 -1.17 15.33 6.70
N LEU A 106 -1.80 15.20 5.53
CA LEU A 106 -2.93 16.04 5.15
C LEU A 106 -4.19 15.71 5.99
N ILE A 107 -4.43 14.43 6.30
CA ILE A 107 -5.54 14.03 7.18
C ILE A 107 -5.33 14.55 8.61
N SER A 108 -4.10 14.46 9.12
CA SER A 108 -3.73 15.00 10.44
C SER A 108 -3.94 16.51 10.52
N GLU A 109 -3.58 17.25 9.45
CA GLU A 109 -3.80 18.69 9.36
C GLU A 109 -5.29 19.04 9.30
N GLU A 110 -6.06 18.40 8.42
CA GLU A 110 -7.48 18.67 8.22
C GLU A 110 -8.33 18.35 9.47
N LEU A 111 -7.99 17.28 10.21
CA LEU A 111 -8.71 16.84 11.41
C LEU A 111 -8.10 17.35 12.72
N ASN A 112 -7.02 18.15 12.66
CA ASN A 112 -6.26 18.63 13.81
C ASN A 112 -5.88 17.50 14.79
N LYS A 113 -5.23 16.46 14.27
CA LYS A 113 -4.78 15.26 15.00
C LYS A 113 -3.27 15.16 15.00
N ASP A 114 -2.73 14.45 15.97
CA ASP A 114 -1.30 14.17 16.02
C ASP A 114 -0.88 13.28 14.84
N PHE A 115 0.39 13.36 14.42
CA PHE A 115 0.93 12.55 13.31
C PHE A 115 2.13 11.72 13.74
N SER A 116 2.19 10.48 13.23
CA SER A 116 3.32 9.58 13.42
C SER A 116 3.52 8.72 12.16
N ILE A 117 4.71 8.11 12.04
CA ILE A 117 5.09 7.29 10.88
C ILE A 117 5.43 5.87 11.32
N TYR A 118 4.85 4.89 10.64
CA TYR A 118 5.25 3.49 10.74
C TYR A 118 6.16 3.13 9.58
N ILE A 119 7.35 2.58 9.88
CA ILE A 119 8.28 2.08 8.87
C ILE A 119 8.20 0.55 8.84
N PRO A 120 7.66 -0.04 7.75
CA PRO A 120 7.54 -1.49 7.60
C PRO A 120 8.89 -2.21 7.69
N LYS A 121 8.89 -3.44 8.21
CA LYS A 121 10.10 -4.26 8.34
C LYS A 121 10.88 -4.39 7.03
N LYS A 122 10.16 -4.58 5.92
CA LYS A 122 10.74 -4.73 4.58
C LYS A 122 11.60 -3.54 4.14
N HIS A 123 11.41 -2.34 4.71
CA HIS A 123 12.22 -1.16 4.40
C HIS A 123 13.47 -1.05 5.28
N LEU A 124 13.72 -2.02 6.15
CA LEU A 124 14.80 -1.98 7.12
C LEU A 124 15.96 -2.87 6.68
N HIS A 125 17.07 -2.24 6.33
CA HIS A 125 18.31 -2.93 5.99
C HIS A 125 19.09 -3.29 7.27
N GLY A 126 19.32 -4.58 7.54
CA GLY A 126 20.12 -5.06 8.68
C GLY A 126 19.68 -6.42 9.24
N ARG A 127 20.52 -7.05 10.06
CA ARG A 127 20.31 -8.43 10.57
C ARG A 127 19.31 -8.57 11.73
N ASP A 128 18.82 -7.47 12.31
CA ASP A 128 18.13 -7.56 13.61
C ASP A 128 16.90 -6.65 13.72
N LYS A 129 15.88 -6.91 12.90
CA LYS A 129 14.56 -6.29 13.10
C LYS A 129 13.45 -7.31 12.90
N SER A 130 13.00 -7.89 14.01
CA SER A 130 11.89 -8.84 14.05
C SER A 130 10.56 -8.21 13.61
N THR A 131 10.41 -6.89 13.74
CA THR A 131 9.19 -6.12 13.45
C THR A 131 9.51 -4.76 12.78
N GLY A 132 8.53 -4.15 12.10
CA GLY A 132 8.61 -2.73 11.72
C GLY A 132 8.58 -1.82 12.95
N PHE A 133 8.87 -0.52 12.80
CA PHE A 133 8.97 0.38 13.95
C PHE A 133 8.37 1.77 13.70
N ILE A 134 7.92 2.40 14.78
CA ILE A 134 7.58 3.83 14.80
C ILE A 134 8.80 4.60 15.31
N GLY A 135 9.18 5.67 14.61
CA GLY A 135 10.35 6.46 15.01
C GLY A 135 10.21 7.07 16.41
N HIS A 136 11.26 6.99 17.22
CA HIS A 136 11.26 7.50 18.61
C HIS A 136 11.09 9.03 18.73
N ASN A 137 11.23 9.77 17.61
CA ASN A 137 11.06 11.23 17.57
C ASN A 137 9.61 11.67 17.34
N TYR A 138 8.69 10.71 17.17
CA TYR A 138 7.26 11.00 17.03
C TYR A 138 6.55 10.87 18.37
N GLN A 139 5.33 11.38 18.43
CA GLN A 139 4.55 11.43 19.66
C GLN A 139 4.31 10.03 20.24
N SER A 140 4.29 9.94 21.58
CA SER A 140 3.94 8.69 22.24
C SER A 140 2.57 8.22 21.78
N MET A 141 2.53 6.94 21.39
CA MET A 141 1.32 6.23 20.97
C MET A 141 0.66 5.52 22.15
N GLU A 142 1.23 5.68 23.36
CA GLU A 142 0.81 4.93 24.54
C GLU A 142 -0.64 5.23 24.91
N SER A 143 -1.47 4.19 24.92
CA SER A 143 -2.92 4.27 25.21
C SER A 143 -3.74 5.18 24.28
N LYS A 144 -3.16 5.62 23.16
CA LYS A 144 -3.86 6.48 22.19
C LYS A 144 -4.68 5.68 21.17
N SER A 145 -5.75 6.29 20.70
CA SER A 145 -6.58 5.80 19.61
C SER A 145 -5.97 6.22 18.26
N ILE A 146 -5.75 5.26 17.37
CA ILE A 146 -4.89 5.44 16.19
C ILE A 146 -5.63 5.04 14.92
N VAL A 147 -5.59 5.91 13.91
CA VAL A 147 -6.00 5.60 12.54
C VAL A 147 -4.76 5.35 11.70
N ILE A 148 -4.73 4.23 10.97
CA ILE A 148 -3.62 3.82 10.13
C ILE A 148 -3.93 4.23 8.69
N VAL A 149 -2.98 4.87 8.02
CA VAL A 149 -3.16 5.38 6.66
C VAL A 149 -2.12 4.77 5.73
N ASP A 150 -2.57 4.23 4.60
CA ASP A 150 -1.73 3.78 3.49
C ASP A 150 -2.33 4.19 2.15
N ASP A 151 -1.62 4.03 1.04
CA ASP A 151 -2.18 4.32 -0.27
C ASP A 151 -2.93 3.13 -0.89
N VAL A 152 -2.24 2.00 -1.07
CA VAL A 152 -2.75 0.82 -1.77
C VAL A 152 -2.58 -0.43 -0.91
N ILE A 153 -3.69 -1.14 -0.66
CA ILE A 153 -3.64 -2.47 -0.04
C ILE A 153 -3.64 -3.56 -1.12
N THR A 154 -2.60 -4.40 -1.07
CA THR A 154 -2.49 -5.66 -1.82
C THR A 154 -2.90 -6.82 -0.90
N SER A 155 -1.95 -7.59 -0.36
CA SER A 155 -2.25 -8.71 0.54
C SER A 155 -2.73 -8.31 1.94
N GLY A 156 -2.62 -7.02 2.30
CA GLY A 156 -2.90 -6.53 3.65
C GLY A 156 -1.81 -6.82 4.68
N ASN A 157 -0.69 -7.44 4.30
CA ASN A 157 0.38 -7.79 5.25
C ASN A 157 0.99 -6.57 5.95
N THR A 158 1.24 -5.47 5.23
CA THR A 158 1.82 -4.26 5.82
C THR A 158 0.90 -3.63 6.86
N ILE A 159 -0.40 -3.51 6.55
CA ILE A 159 -1.41 -3.04 7.51
C ILE A 159 -1.51 -4.00 8.69
N LYS A 160 -1.52 -5.33 8.47
CA LYS A 160 -1.54 -6.33 9.54
C LYS A 160 -0.33 -6.21 10.47
N GLU A 161 0.87 -6.00 9.94
CA GLU A 161 2.08 -5.77 10.74
C GLU A 161 1.97 -4.49 11.56
N SER A 162 1.50 -3.40 10.94
CA SER A 162 1.29 -2.12 11.63
C SER A 162 0.24 -2.23 12.75
N ILE A 163 -0.86 -2.95 12.55
CA ILE A 163 -1.89 -3.21 13.56
C ILE A 163 -1.29 -4.00 14.73
N ASN A 164 -0.50 -5.05 14.47
CA ASN A 164 0.11 -5.83 15.55
C ASN A 164 1.06 -4.97 16.39
N TYR A 165 1.86 -4.12 15.73
CA TYR A 165 2.74 -3.18 16.42
C TYR A 165 1.96 -2.15 17.23
N VAL A 166 0.92 -1.56 16.64
CA VAL A 166 0.06 -0.60 17.34
C VAL A 166 -0.62 -1.25 18.53
N LYS A 167 -1.13 -2.49 18.43
CA LYS A 167 -1.76 -3.18 19.57
C LYS A 167 -0.83 -3.41 20.77
N SER A 168 0.50 -3.41 20.58
CA SER A 168 1.43 -3.54 21.71
C SER A 168 1.69 -2.23 22.44
N ILE A 169 1.24 -1.09 21.91
CA ILE A 169 1.52 0.24 22.48
C ILE A 169 0.26 1.13 22.59
N GLY A 170 -0.78 0.92 21.80
CA GLY A 170 -1.98 1.75 21.72
C GLY A 170 -3.17 0.99 21.13
N ASN A 171 -4.15 1.73 20.62
CA ASN A 171 -5.42 1.16 20.16
C ASN A 171 -5.71 1.49 18.69
N PRO A 172 -5.57 0.53 17.75
CA PRO A 172 -5.88 0.77 16.35
C PRO A 172 -7.40 0.77 16.15
N LYS A 173 -7.95 1.89 15.68
CA LYS A 173 -9.39 2.10 15.48
C LYS A 173 -9.86 1.76 14.08
N CYS A 174 -9.07 2.11 13.07
CA CYS A 174 -9.38 1.90 11.66
C CYS A 174 -8.09 1.94 10.85
N ALA A 175 -8.04 1.18 9.75
CA ALA A 175 -7.12 1.44 8.66
C ALA A 175 -7.90 2.07 7.49
N ILE A 176 -7.33 3.08 6.84
CA ILE A 176 -7.92 3.72 5.67
C ILE A 176 -6.91 3.77 4.53
N VAL A 177 -7.36 3.43 3.33
CA VAL A 177 -6.54 3.40 2.11
C VAL A 177 -7.25 4.06 0.94
N VAL A 178 -6.50 4.46 -0.07
CA VAL A 178 -7.10 4.97 -1.30
C VAL A 178 -7.65 3.80 -2.13
N ILE A 179 -6.87 2.73 -2.30
CA ILE A 179 -7.22 1.62 -3.21
C ILE A 179 -7.03 0.27 -2.53
N ASP A 180 -8.06 -0.56 -2.58
CA ASP A 180 -8.04 -1.94 -2.11
C ASP A 180 -8.21 -2.93 -3.26
N LYS A 181 -7.17 -3.72 -3.50
CA LYS A 181 -7.11 -4.74 -4.55
C LYS A 181 -7.64 -6.11 -4.12
N SER A 182 -7.91 -6.30 -2.84
CA SER A 182 -8.22 -7.60 -2.24
C SER A 182 -9.60 -7.66 -1.59
N GLY A 183 -10.30 -6.53 -1.47
CA GLY A 183 -11.63 -6.47 -0.85
C GLY A 183 -11.60 -6.77 0.64
N ILE A 184 -10.53 -6.34 1.34
CA ILE A 184 -10.35 -6.62 2.76
C ILE A 184 -11.14 -5.58 3.56
N GLU A 185 -12.14 -6.03 4.31
CA GLU A 185 -12.98 -5.15 5.14
C GLU A 185 -12.51 -5.06 6.59
N GLU A 186 -11.74 -6.04 7.07
CA GLU A 186 -11.22 -6.09 8.42
C GLU A 186 -9.89 -6.84 8.49
N ILE A 187 -8.97 -6.35 9.31
CA ILE A 187 -7.73 -7.05 9.66
C ILE A 187 -7.59 -7.08 11.18
N ARG A 188 -7.56 -8.28 11.75
CA ARG A 188 -7.35 -8.49 13.20
C ARG A 188 -8.37 -7.73 14.08
N GLY A 189 -9.64 -7.66 13.70
CA GLY A 189 -10.65 -6.90 14.47
C GLY A 189 -10.59 -5.39 14.26
N VAL A 190 -9.79 -4.89 13.32
CA VAL A 190 -9.71 -3.47 12.96
C VAL A 190 -10.32 -3.29 11.57
N PRO A 191 -11.35 -2.43 11.41
CA PRO A 191 -11.99 -2.20 10.13
C PRO A 191 -11.01 -1.55 9.12
N VAL A 192 -11.18 -1.88 7.85
CA VAL A 192 -10.44 -1.34 6.71
C VAL A 192 -11.41 -0.60 5.78
N ARG A 193 -11.21 0.72 5.66
CA ARG A 193 -11.95 1.59 4.74
C ARG A 193 -11.11 1.86 3.50
N ALA A 194 -11.73 1.81 2.32
CA ALA A 194 -11.07 2.09 1.05
C ALA A 194 -11.93 3.01 0.21
N LEU A 195 -11.33 4.01 -0.43
CA LEU A 195 -12.06 4.88 -1.37
C LEU A 195 -12.49 4.10 -2.60
N PHE A 196 -11.60 3.24 -3.10
CA PHE A 196 -11.86 2.39 -4.24
C PHE A 196 -11.55 0.94 -3.88
N ARG A 197 -12.48 0.03 -4.20
CA ARG A 197 -12.22 -1.40 -4.22
C ARG A 197 -12.17 -1.87 -5.67
N VAL A 198 -11.09 -2.56 -6.04
CA VAL A 198 -10.89 -3.08 -7.39
C VAL A 198 -10.77 -4.60 -7.33
N GLY A 199 -11.43 -5.26 -8.28
CA GLY A 199 -11.48 -6.71 -8.38
C GLY A 199 -11.51 -7.15 -9.83
N THR A 200 -11.26 -8.44 -10.06
CA THR A 200 -11.48 -9.07 -11.37
C THR A 200 -12.78 -9.84 -11.31
N VAL A 201 -13.55 -9.80 -12.40
CA VAL A 201 -14.76 -10.61 -12.56
C VAL A 201 -14.44 -11.67 -13.60
N GLU A 202 -14.42 -12.93 -13.18
CA GLU A 202 -14.30 -14.05 -14.10
C GLU A 202 -15.69 -14.39 -14.65
N LEU A 203 -15.89 -14.15 -15.94
CA LEU A 203 -17.07 -14.64 -16.64
C LEU A 203 -16.77 -16.06 -17.13
N SER A 204 -17.34 -17.07 -16.46
CA SER A 204 -17.43 -18.39 -17.07
C SER A 204 -18.29 -18.31 -18.33
N LYS A 205 -17.78 -18.85 -19.44
CA LYS A 205 -18.59 -19.13 -20.62
C LYS A 205 -19.30 -20.47 -20.45
#